data_AF-A0A2K3LTG7-F1
#
_entry.id   AF-A0A2K3LTG7-F1
#
_cell.length_a   1.000
_cell.length_b   1.000
_cell.length_c   1.000
_cell.angle_alpha   90.00
_cell.angle_beta   90.00
_cell.angle_gamma   90.00
#
_symmetry.space_group_name_H-M   'P 1'
#
loop_
_entity.id
_entity.type
_entity.pdbx_description
1 polymer ?
#
loop_
_entity_poly.entity_id
_entity_poly.type
_entity_poly.pdbx_seq_one_letter_code
_entity_poly.pdbx_strand_id
1 'polypeptide(L)'
;SRVVWLGDLNYRIDMPYSATQSLIKRKEWKTLLKHDQLKMELKEGHVFQGWHEGDVEFPPTYKYLPNSDDYIGCVDEDMSKKRRSPAW
;
A
#
# COMPACT_ATOMS: atom_id res chain seq x y z
N SER A 1 27.45 4.11 13.24
CA SER A 1 26.41 5.09 12.86
C SER A 1 25.15 4.33 12.46
N ARG A 2 23.96 4.93 12.61
CA ARG A 2 22.70 4.37 12.09
C ARG A 2 22.22 5.28 10.95
N VAL A 3 21.75 4.68 9.85
CA VAL A 3 21.21 5.40 8.69
C VAL A 3 19.73 5.05 8.59
N VAL A 4 18.90 6.05 8.31
CA VAL A 4 17.46 5.88 8.05
C VAL A 4 17.19 6.36 6.64
N TRP A 5 16.50 5.53 5.85
CA TRP A 5 16.00 5.87 4.53
C TRP A 5 14.46 5.92 4.60
N LEU A 6 13.85 7.02 4.17
CA LEU A 6 12.40 7.21 4.22
C LEU A 6 11.92 8.14 3.10
N GLY A 7 10.67 7.98 2.68
CA GLY A 7 10.02 8.79 1.66
C GLY A 7 8.80 8.09 1.05
N ASP A 8 8.20 8.72 0.04
CA ASP A 8 7.21 8.09 -0.84
C ASP A 8 7.97 7.25 -1.88
N LEU A 9 8.09 5.96 -1.62
CA LEU A 9 8.80 5.02 -2.51
C LEU A 9 7.95 4.60 -3.72
N ASN A 10 6.65 4.93 -3.69
CA ASN A 10 5.69 4.74 -4.79
C ASN A 10 5.49 3.30 -5.28
N TYR A 11 5.88 2.31 -4.48
CA TYR A 11 5.55 0.90 -4.70
C TYR A 11 4.05 0.68 -4.50
N ARG A 12 3.47 -0.28 -5.24
CA ARG A 12 2.03 -0.54 -5.27
C ARG A 12 1.73 -1.96 -4.86
N ILE A 13 0.45 -2.21 -4.57
CA ILE A 13 -0.06 -3.56 -4.32
C ILE A 13 -0.39 -4.20 -5.67
N ASP A 14 0.27 -5.31 -5.99
CA ASP A 14 0.07 -6.08 -7.21
C ASP A 14 -1.14 -7.02 -7.09
N MET A 15 -2.33 -6.43 -7.06
CA MET A 15 -3.58 -7.20 -7.00
C MET A 15 -4.77 -6.41 -7.59
N PRO A 16 -5.86 -7.09 -7.98
CA PRO A 16 -7.07 -6.42 -8.45
C PRO A 16 -7.69 -5.50 -7.38
N TYR A 17 -8.13 -4.32 -7.80
CA TYR A 17 -8.70 -3.29 -6.93
C TYR A 17 -9.81 -3.81 -5.99
N SER A 18 -10.74 -4.61 -6.51
CA SER A 18 -11.85 -5.17 -5.72
C SER A 18 -11.36 -6.10 -4.60
N ALA A 19 -10.32 -6.88 -4.88
CA ALA A 19 -9.67 -7.73 -3.90
C ALA A 19 -8.92 -6.90 -2.85
N THR A 20 -8.19 -5.85 -3.28
CA THR A 20 -7.52 -4.90 -2.37
C THR A 20 -8.53 -4.28 -1.40
N GLN A 21 -9.62 -3.71 -1.92
CA GLN A 21 -10.67 -3.11 -1.11
C GLN A 21 -11.30 -4.11 -0.13
N SER A 22 -11.52 -5.34 -0.56
CA SER A 22 -12.11 -6.38 0.30
C SER A 22 -11.20 -6.68 1.50
N LEU A 23 -9.89 -6.80 1.27
CA LEU A 23 -8.92 -7.02 2.37
C LEU A 23 -8.79 -5.79 3.27
N ILE A 24 -8.82 -4.58 2.71
CA ILE A 24 -8.81 -3.33 3.50
C ILE A 24 -10.00 -3.27 4.43
N LYS A 25 -11.22 -3.55 3.93
CA LYS A 25 -12.45 -3.58 4.73
C LYS A 25 -12.37 -4.60 5.88
N ARG A 26 -11.67 -5.72 5.66
CA ARG A 26 -11.42 -6.77 6.67
C ARG A 26 -10.20 -6.50 7.56
N LYS A 27 -9.47 -5.41 7.32
CA LYS A 27 -8.21 -5.07 8.01
C LYS A 27 -7.13 -6.17 7.92
N GLU A 28 -7.09 -6.90 6.82
CA GLU A 28 -6.14 -8.00 6.60
C GLU A 28 -4.81 -7.50 6.02
N TRP A 29 -4.09 -6.65 6.76
CA TRP A 29 -2.84 -6.02 6.31
C TRP A 29 -1.76 -7.04 5.95
N LYS A 30 -1.62 -8.10 6.74
CA LYS A 30 -0.65 -9.18 6.49
C LYS A 30 -0.90 -9.89 5.15
N THR A 31 -2.15 -10.01 4.71
CA THR A 31 -2.49 -10.61 3.42
C THR A 31 -2.19 -9.64 2.28
N LEU A 32 -2.47 -8.36 2.46
CA LEU A 32 -2.16 -7.30 1.50
C LEU A 32 -0.64 -7.16 1.27
N LEU A 33 0.15 -7.16 2.34
CA LEU A 33 1.61 -7.03 2.29
C LEU A 33 2.31 -8.17 1.54
N LYS A 34 1.66 -9.33 1.35
CA LYS A 34 2.17 -10.40 0.48
C LYS A 34 2.21 -10.01 -1.00
N HIS A 35 1.42 -9.01 -1.37
CA HIS A 35 1.29 -8.49 -2.74
C HIS A 35 1.90 -7.09 -2.84
N ASP A 36 2.55 -6.59 -1.79
CA ASP A 36 3.24 -5.30 -1.83
C ASP A 36 4.54 -5.42 -2.63
N GLN A 37 4.72 -4.58 -3.65
CA GLN A 37 5.87 -4.65 -4.54
C GLN A 37 7.20 -4.42 -3.79
N LEU A 38 7.27 -3.51 -2.82
CA LEU A 38 8.49 -3.30 -2.06
C LEU A 38 8.87 -4.55 -1.25
N LYS A 39 7.90 -5.17 -0.58
CA LYS A 39 8.12 -6.42 0.16
C LYS A 39 8.57 -7.56 -0.75
N MET A 40 8.03 -7.66 -1.96
CA MET A 40 8.46 -8.67 -2.94
C MET A 40 9.90 -8.43 -3.40
N GLU A 41 10.24 -7.21 -3.81
CA GLU A 41 11.59 -6.86 -4.28
C GLU A 41 12.65 -6.98 -3.16
N LEU A 42 12.29 -6.64 -1.92
CA LEU A 42 13.12 -6.87 -0.73
C LEU A 42 13.39 -8.36 -0.51
N LYS A 43 12.35 -9.19 -0.59
CA LYS A 43 12.43 -10.65 -0.40
C LYS A 43 13.28 -11.31 -1.48
N GLU A 44 13.19 -10.84 -2.71
CA GLU A 44 14.00 -11.32 -3.85
C GLU A 44 15.42 -10.75 -3.84
N GLY A 45 15.69 -9.76 -2.98
CA GLY A 45 17.01 -9.16 -2.83
C GLY A 45 17.38 -8.21 -3.97
N HIS A 46 16.41 -7.72 -4.74
CA HIS A 46 16.64 -6.79 -5.84
C HIS A 46 16.94 -5.36 -5.37
N VAL A 47 16.36 -4.96 -4.23
CA VAL A 47 16.46 -3.61 -3.67
C VAL A 47 16.74 -3.68 -2.17
N PHE A 48 17.27 -2.59 -1.61
CA PHE A 48 17.41 -2.40 -0.17
C PHE A 48 18.08 -3.59 0.58
N GLN A 49 19.09 -4.22 -0.04
CA GLN A 49 19.86 -5.30 0.58
C GLN A 49 20.49 -4.85 1.90
N GLY A 50 20.29 -5.63 2.97
CA GLY A 50 20.80 -5.34 4.31
C GLY A 50 19.99 -4.29 5.09
N TRP A 51 18.95 -3.70 4.50
CA TRP A 51 18.03 -2.81 5.20
C TRP A 51 16.95 -3.62 5.94
N HIS A 52 16.39 -3.00 6.98
CA HIS A 52 15.34 -3.59 7.80
C HIS A 52 14.16 -2.63 7.87
N GLU A 53 12.97 -3.14 7.54
CA GLU A 53 11.72 -2.42 7.68
C GLU A 53 10.93 -3.02 8.86
N GLY A 54 10.26 -2.16 9.65
CA GLY A 54 9.42 -2.60 10.74
C GLY A 54 8.14 -3.31 10.27
N ASP A 55 7.43 -3.91 11.23
CA ASP A 55 6.12 -4.51 10.95
C ASP A 55 5.09 -3.43 10.60
N VAL A 56 4.41 -3.61 9.48
CA VAL A 56 3.36 -2.72 9.01
C VAL A 56 2.02 -3.23 9.54
N GLU A 57 1.50 -2.55 10.56
CA GLU A 57 0.23 -2.87 11.23
C GLU A 57 -0.88 -1.83 10.97
N PHE A 58 -0.62 -0.89 10.05
CA PHE A 58 -1.48 0.22 9.70
C PHE A 58 -2.01 0.10 8.26
N PRO A 59 -3.15 0.74 7.93
CA PRO A 59 -3.73 0.65 6.59
C PRO A 59 -2.85 1.33 5.51
N PRO A 60 -3.05 1.02 4.22
CA PRO A 60 -2.37 1.71 3.12
C PRO A 60 -2.48 3.25 3.22
N THR A 61 -1.40 3.97 2.97
CA THR A 61 -1.29 5.42 3.18
C THR A 61 -1.73 6.26 1.97
N TYR A 62 -1.96 5.63 0.82
CA TYR A 62 -2.41 6.27 -0.42
C TYR A 62 -3.57 5.47 -1.03
N LYS A 63 -4.55 6.03 -1.74
CA LYS A 63 -4.91 7.45 -1.91
C LYS A 63 -6.24 7.74 -1.23
N TYR A 64 -6.20 8.57 -0.19
CA TYR A 64 -7.39 9.03 0.51
C TYR A 64 -8.15 10.12 -0.24
N LEU A 65 -9.45 10.19 0.00
CA LEU A 65 -10.26 11.36 -0.28
C LEU A 65 -9.82 12.51 0.64
N PRO A 66 -9.71 13.75 0.14
CA PRO A 66 -9.38 14.89 1.00
C PRO A 66 -10.35 15.02 2.17
N ASN A 67 -9.81 15.19 3.38
CA ASN A 67 -10.59 15.33 4.62
C ASN A 67 -11.50 14.13 4.95
N SER A 68 -11.12 12.90 4.54
CA SER A 68 -11.83 11.67 4.86
C SER A 68 -10.86 10.51 5.12
N ASP A 69 -11.33 9.50 5.85
CA ASP A 69 -10.66 8.21 6.02
C ASP A 69 -11.00 7.22 4.89
N ASP A 70 -11.76 7.66 3.89
CA ASP A 70 -12.13 6.86 2.73
C ASP A 70 -11.09 6.96 1.61
N TYR A 71 -10.84 5.84 0.93
CA TYR A 71 -10.00 5.83 -0.28
C TYR A 71 -10.76 6.32 -1.51
N ILE A 72 -10.04 6.95 -2.44
CA ILE A 72 -10.60 7.33 -3.75
C ILE A 72 -11.11 6.08 -4.48
N GLY A 73 -12.37 6.12 -4.92
CA GLY A 73 -13.05 5.01 -5.59
C GLY A 73 -13.77 4.04 -4.64
N CYS A 74 -13.77 4.29 -3.33
CA CYS A 74 -14.72 3.70 -2.39
C CYS A 74 -16.12 4.31 -2.50
N VAL A 75 -16.20 5.57 -2.97
CA VAL A 75 -17.45 6.32 -3.15
C VAL A 75 -17.76 6.41 -4.65
N ASP A 76 -18.96 5.97 -5.05
CA ASP A 76 -19.38 5.85 -6.46
C ASP A 76 -19.40 7.20 -7.21
N GLU A 77 -19.44 8.32 -6.48
CA GLU A 77 -19.50 9.67 -7.04
C GLU A 77 -18.19 10.15 -7.69
N ASP A 78 -17.05 9.48 -7.47
CA ASP A 78 -15.73 9.93 -7.94
C ASP A 78 -15.18 9.12 -9.14
N MET A 79 -16.06 8.44 -9.90
CA MET A 79 -15.73 7.67 -11.10
C MET A 79 -15.12 8.50 -12.25
N SER A 80 -15.13 9.83 -12.15
CA SER A 80 -14.47 10.75 -13.08
C SER A 80 -12.94 10.80 -12.90
N LYS A 81 -12.42 10.39 -11.73
CA LYS A 81 -10.98 10.37 -11.45
C LYS A 81 -10.43 8.96 -11.69
N LYS A 82 -9.24 8.89 -12.33
CA LYS A 82 -8.55 7.61 -12.56
C LYS A 82 -8.44 6.83 -11.24
N ARG A 83 -9.10 5.67 -11.18
CA ARG A 83 -9.08 4.75 -10.04
C ARG A 83 -7.63 4.35 -9.75
N ARG A 84 -7.19 4.51 -8.50
CA ARG A 84 -5.90 4.04 -8.01
C ARG A 84 -6.17 3.09 -6.85
N SER A 85 -5.65 1.87 -6.95
CA SER A 85 -5.66 0.95 -5.81
C SER A 85 -4.90 1.58 -4.65
N PRO A 86 -5.41 1.41 -3.41
CA PRO A 86 -4.64 1.84 -2.25
C PRO A 86 -3.28 1.15 -2.17
N ALA A 87 -2.28 1.84 -1.63
CA ALA A 87 -0.90 1.37 -1.49
C ALA A 87 -0.23 1.99 -0.26
N TRP A 88 0.84 1.35 0.21
CA TRP A 88 1.74 1.90 1.23
C TRP A 88 2.75 2.83 0.57
#